data_AF-A0A8T7HNF0-F1
#
_entry.id   AF-A0A8T7HNF0-F1
#
_cell.length_a   1.000
_cell.length_b   1.000
_cell.length_c   1.000
_cell.angle_alpha   90.00
_cell.angle_beta   90.00
_cell.angle_gamma   90.00
#
_symmetry.space_group_name_H-M   'P 1'
#
loop_
_entity.id
_entity.type
_entity.pdbx_description
1 polymer ?
#
loop_
_entity_poly.entity_id
_entity_poly.type
_entity_poly.pdbx_seq_one_letter_code
_entity_poly.pdbx_strand_id
1 'polypeptide(L)' 'MFLPLFLKKKFPHISEADKKKYLLPKQADYEILTLCKELEKKDLTKDERLLVKLIKTQLEKDWRRPLLKKLEQLKKKYI' A
#
# COMPACT_ATOMS: atom_id res chain seq x y z
N MET A 1 1.46 -34.87 -12.03
CA MET A 1 2.37 -33.75 -12.31
C MET A 1 1.63 -32.46 -11.97
N PHE A 2 1.78 -31.94 -10.75
CA PHE A 2 1.15 -30.68 -10.35
C PHE A 2 2.00 -29.52 -10.88
N LEU A 3 1.44 -28.70 -11.76
CA LEU A 3 2.07 -27.44 -12.14
C LEU A 3 2.04 -26.52 -10.90
N PRO A 4 3.19 -26.06 -10.38
CA PRO A 4 3.22 -25.12 -9.27
C PRO A 4 2.56 -23.80 -9.69
N LEU A 5 1.80 -23.20 -8.77
CA LEU A 5 0.95 -22.01 -8.93
C LEU A 5 1.74 -20.71 -9.18
N PHE A 6 2.85 -20.75 -9.93
CA PHE A 6 3.65 -19.61 -10.36
C PHE A 6 3.50 -19.40 -11.87
N LEU A 7 2.27 -19.41 -12.36
CA LEU A 7 1.95 -18.64 -13.56
C LEU A 7 2.33 -17.19 -13.24
N LYS A 8 3.29 -16.61 -13.99
CA LYS A 8 3.75 -15.22 -13.87
C LYS A 8 2.56 -14.29 -13.59
N LYS A 9 2.32 -13.98 -12.32
CA LYS A 9 1.15 -13.21 -11.89
C LYS A 9 1.37 -11.79 -12.40
N LYS A 10 0.67 -11.43 -13.47
CA LYS A 10 0.71 -10.07 -14.02
C LYS A 10 -0.06 -9.16 -13.08
N PHE A 11 0.50 -8.01 -12.75
CA PHE A 11 -0.16 -6.97 -11.97
C PHE A 11 -0.61 -5.84 -12.90
N PRO A 12 -1.75 -5.98 -13.61
CA PRO A 12 -2.18 -5.01 -14.63
C PRO A 12 -2.48 -3.61 -14.05
N HIS A 13 -2.63 -3.50 -12.73
CA HIS A 13 -2.97 -2.25 -12.05
C HIS A 13 -1.75 -1.49 -11.52
N ILE A 14 -0.53 -2.01 -11.69
CA ILE A 14 0.71 -1.39 -11.21
C ILE A 14 1.47 -0.79 -12.40
N SER A 15 1.63 0.53 -12.39
CA SER A 15 2.34 1.28 -13.42
C SER A 15 3.84 1.35 -13.14
N GLU A 16 4.64 1.74 -14.13
CA GLU A 16 6.08 2.01 -13.93
C GLU A 16 6.34 3.16 -12.94
N ALA A 17 5.42 4.14 -12.86
CA ALA A 17 5.51 5.20 -11.87
C ALA A 17 5.34 4.66 -10.44
N ASP A 18 4.44 3.67 -10.25
CA ASP A 18 4.28 3.02 -8.94
C ASP A 18 5.53 2.25 -8.54
N LYS A 19 6.18 1.56 -9.49
CA LYS A 19 7.45 0.84 -9.23
C LYS A 19 8.60 1.78 -8.83
N LYS A 20 8.56 3.05 -9.25
CA LYS A 20 9.52 4.07 -8.82
C LYS A 20 9.18 4.64 -7.44
N LYS A 21 7.89 4.75 -7.11
CA LYS A 21 7.41 5.34 -5.85
C LYS A 21 7.49 4.37 -4.68
N TYR A 22 7.10 3.11 -4.90
CA TYR A 22 6.97 2.10 -3.86
C TYR A 22 8.16 1.13 -3.86
N LEU A 23 8.53 0.66 -2.68
CA LEU A 23 9.50 -0.38 -2.45
C LEU A 23 8.76 -1.73 -2.43
N LEU A 24 8.84 -2.48 -3.53
CA LEU A 24 8.11 -3.75 -3.73
C LEU A 24 9.07 -4.95 -3.88
N PRO A 25 9.88 -5.31 -2.85
CA PRO A 25 10.87 -6.38 -2.94
C PRO A 25 10.26 -7.78 -2.97
N LYS A 26 9.05 -7.96 -2.46
CA LYS A 26 8.35 -9.25 -2.40
C LYS A 26 7.09 -9.22 -3.25
N GLN A 27 6.70 -10.39 -3.75
CA GLN A 27 5.44 -10.57 -4.48
C GLN A 27 4.23 -10.07 -3.68
N ALA A 28 4.23 -10.28 -2.37
CA ALA A 28 3.17 -9.82 -1.47
C ALA A 28 2.98 -8.29 -1.52
N ASP A 29 4.05 -7.52 -1.73
CA ASP A 29 3.97 -6.06 -1.78
C ASP A 29 3.19 -5.59 -3.01
N TYR A 30 3.37 -6.27 -4.14
CA TYR A 30 2.58 -6.03 -5.35
C TYR A 30 1.10 -6.40 -5.13
N GLU A 31 0.82 -7.51 -4.45
CA GLU A 31 -0.54 -7.92 -4.12
C GLU A 31 -1.25 -6.89 -3.23
N ILE A 32 -0.56 -6.40 -2.19
CA ILE A 32 -1.07 -5.34 -1.31
C ILE A 32 -1.35 -4.07 -2.11
N LEU A 33 -0.43 -3.64 -2.97
CA LEU A 33 -0.62 -2.43 -3.79
C LEU A 33 -1.81 -2.58 -4.75
N THR A 34 -1.96 -3.73 -5.38
CA THR A 34 -3.10 -4.02 -6.26
C THR A 34 -4.42 -3.93 -5.50
N LEU A 35 -4.53 -4.59 -4.34
CA LEU A 35 -5.73 -4.53 -3.51
C LEU A 35 -6.04 -3.08 -3.06
N CYS A 36 -5.01 -2.33 -2.64
CA CYS A 36 -5.18 -0.93 -2.26
C CYS A 36 -5.75 -0.10 -3.42
N LYS A 37 -5.25 -0.28 -4.65
CA LYS A 37 -5.74 0.42 -5.85
C LYS A 37 -7.15 0.00 -6.27
N GLU A 38 -7.53 -1.25 -6.04
CA GLU A 38 -8.89 -1.72 -6.31
C GLU A 38 -9.88 -1.12 -5.31
N LEU A 39 -9.51 -1.09 -4.03
CA LEU A 39 -10.30 -0.49 -2.95
C LEU A 39 -10.44 1.03 -3.10
N GLU A 40 -9.40 1.73 -3.58
CA GLU A 40 -9.45 3.17 -3.87
C GLU A 40 -10.51 3.56 -4.93
N LYS A 41 -10.97 2.60 -5.75
CA LYS A 41 -12.04 2.81 -6.73
C LYS A 41 -13.44 2.55 -6.17
N LYS A 42 -13.56 2.11 -4.91
CA LYS A 42 -14.82 1.80 -4.24
C LYS A 42 -15.27 2.96 -3.37
N ASP A 43 -16.55 2.98 -3.04
CA ASP A 43 -17.08 3.94 -2.08
C ASP A 43 -16.84 3.47 -0.64
N LEU A 44 -15.60 3.69 -0.19
CA LEU A 44 -15.18 3.38 1.17
C LEU A 44 -15.66 4.44 2.16
N THR A 45 -15.95 4.03 3.40
CA THR A 45 -16.14 4.96 4.52
C THR A 45 -14.86 5.74 4.80
N LYS A 46 -14.96 6.82 5.57
CA LYS A 46 -13.80 7.67 5.92
C LYS A 46 -12.69 6.87 6.61
N ASP A 47 -13.05 5.96 7.51
CA ASP A 47 -12.10 5.17 8.29
C ASP A 47 -11.44 4.08 7.43
N GLU A 48 -12.20 3.43 6.55
CA GLU A 48 -11.65 2.49 5.57
C GLU A 48 -10.69 3.18 4.59
N ARG A 49 -11.01 4.38 4.10
CA ARG A 49 -10.09 5.17 3.27
C ARG A 49 -8.80 5.50 4.02
N LEU A 50 -8.89 5.86 5.30
CA LEU A 50 -7.72 6.12 6.14
C LEU A 50 -6.86 4.87 6.32
N LEU A 51 -7.49 3.72 6.54
CA LEU A 51 -6.80 2.44 6.67
C LEU A 51 -6.09 2.05 5.37
N VAL A 52 -6.77 2.11 4.22
CA VAL A 52 -6.16 1.82 2.91
C VAL A 52 -4.98 2.74 2.64
N LYS A 53 -5.13 4.04 2.93
CA LYS A 53 -4.05 5.01 2.79
C LYS A 53 -2.86 4.68 3.70
N LEU A 54 -3.11 4.29 4.94
CA LEU A 54 -2.08 3.91 5.90
C LEU A 54 -1.29 2.69 5.42
N ILE A 55 -1.99 1.65 4.96
CA ILE A 55 -1.40 0.43 4.41
C ILE A 55 -0.54 0.78 3.18
N LYS A 56 -1.09 1.56 2.26
CA LYS A 56 -0.37 1.98 1.04
C LYS A 56 0.86 2.83 1.34
N THR A 57 0.85 3.64 2.39
CA THR A 57 2.04 4.38 2.85
C THR A 57 3.16 3.43 3.26
N GLN A 58 2.89 2.25 3.82
CA GLN A 58 3.94 1.29 4.23
C GLN A 58 4.76 0.74 3.06
N LEU A 59 4.24 0.87 1.84
CA LEU A 59 4.94 0.47 0.62
C LEU A 59 5.88 1.57 0.10
N GLU A 60 5.83 2.79 0.63
CA GLU A 60 6.70 3.89 0.18
C GLU A 60 8.14 3.70 0.67
N LYS A 61 9.14 4.15 -0.11
CA LYS A 61 10.57 4.01 0.27
C LYS A 61 10.90 4.62 1.64
N ASP A 62 10.31 5.78 1.94
CA ASP A 62 10.48 6.50 3.21
C ASP A 62 9.17 6.54 4.01
N TRP A 63 8.48 5.40 4.12
CA TRP A 63 7.19 5.30 4.81
C TRP A 63 7.22 5.71 6.29
N ARG A 64 8.39 5.65 6.94
CA ARG A 64 8.55 6.01 8.37
C ARG A 64 8.27 7.48 8.61
N ARG A 65 8.71 8.36 7.70
CA ARG A 65 8.57 9.80 7.83
C ARG A 65 7.12 10.29 7.91
N PRO A 66 6.19 9.91 7.02
CA PRO A 66 4.78 10.32 7.14
C PRO A 66 4.09 9.73 8.38
N LEU A 67 4.46 8.52 8.82
CA LEU A 67 3.93 7.97 10.07
C LEU A 67 4.39 8.75 11.30
N LEU A 68 5.69 9.02 11.40
CA LEU A 68 6.26 9.76 12.51
C LEU A 68 5.62 11.14 12.62
N LYS A 69 5.48 11.85 11.49
CA LYS A 69 4.78 13.14 11.43
C LYS A 69 3.34 13.05 11.96
N LYS A 70 2.61 11.97 11.62
CA LYS A 70 1.24 11.77 12.10
C LYS A 70 1.18 11.46 13.59
N LEU A 71 2.11 10.65 14.10
CA LEU A 71 2.21 10.34 15.52
C LEU A 71 2.59 11.57 16.34
N GLU A 72 3.51 12.41 15.87
CA GLU A 72 3.85 13.68 16.52
C GLU A 72 2.67 14.63 16.59
N GLN A 73 1.86 14.71 15.52
CA GLN A 73 0.62 15.49 15.51
C GLN A 73 -0.39 14.98 16.55
N LEU A 74 -0.56 13.66 16.65
CA LEU A 74 -1.44 13.05 17.64
C LEU A 74 -0.91 13.26 19.05
N LYS A 75 0.40 13.10 19.26
CA LYS A 75 1.06 13.34 20.55
C LYS A 75 0.74 14.76 21.04
N LYS A 76 0.94 15.79 20.21
CA LYS A 76 0.62 17.20 20.54
C LYS A 76 -0.86 17.47 20.83
N LYS A 77 -1.77 16.59 20.38
CA LYS A 77 -3.21 16.75 20.60
C LYS A 77 -3.63 16.22 21.97
N TYR A 78 -2.96 15.18 22.46
CA TYR A 78 -3.35 14.46 23.68
C TYR A 78 -2.36 14.63 24.85
N ILE A 79 -1.19 15.21 24.59
CA ILE A 79 -0.16 15.58 25.56
C ILE A 79 0.13 17.07 25.39
#